data_AF-A0A800CLT2-F1
#
_entry.id   AF-A0A800CLT2-F1
#
_cell.length_a   1.000
_cell.length_b   1.000
_cell.length_c   1.000
_cell.angle_alpha   90.00
_cell.angle_beta   90.00
_cell.angle_gamma   90.00
#
_symmetry.space_group_name_H-M   'P 1'
#
loop_
_entity.id
_entity.type
_entity.pdbx_description
1 polymer ?
#
loop_
_entity_poly.entity_id
_entity_poly.type
_entity_poly.pdbx_seq_one_letter_code
_entity_poly.pdbx_strand_id
1 'polypeptide(L)'
;MIPLLIFSLLTYSSTPSGLDINYQIDPGLRSLGVPDLREGTIEEPPGYPGVKTVSFLVGVPQKGRITWQYTKGFTQKIEGVDIEPVRLMDFDGKKRPEESVYNENRYYPDPVSVEGPFNFRDLRVIRVKLAPIRYNPVTRTLIISRSISLKVKFEKPGLRRPRRSSIFEPILKELILNYEECQGWRIGKVPFQNQFSDGPWYKIAVAQEGVYRIGYPDLEAVGINPRLIDPRTVKIYGSDFHTLPRGTPITFVDTLIEIPTFFQGGGDGQFDLNDYLIFYGRSANWFTVIKDSIRYNLNPYSDTNCYWLTWGGTHAKRMELIDGTPRGEPKTHAISIRHIEENEINLARSGLRWLWREILFGDSLYIHHPDADGQIDLSITLFSEATRYLPLELFLEDNLIFSDT
;
A
#
# COMPACT_ATOMS: atom_id res chain seq x y z
N MET A 1 19.01 11.19 3.33
CA MET A 1 20.33 11.53 2.73
C MET A 1 20.30 11.65 1.20
N ILE A 2 19.36 11.02 0.48
CA ILE A 2 19.25 11.09 -0.99
C ILE A 2 18.72 12.46 -1.53
N PRO A 3 17.75 13.16 -0.89
CA PRO A 3 17.16 14.37 -1.49
C PRO A 3 18.12 15.57 -1.58
N LEU A 4 19.03 15.70 -0.60
CA LEU A 4 19.97 16.81 -0.48
C LEU A 4 21.01 16.85 -1.62
N LEU A 5 21.33 15.71 -2.24
CA LEU A 5 22.29 15.64 -3.34
C LEU A 5 21.68 16.04 -4.69
N ILE A 6 20.41 15.71 -4.93
CA ILE A 6 19.71 16.00 -6.20
C ILE A 6 19.64 17.51 -6.51
N PHE A 7 19.48 18.35 -5.48
CA PHE A 7 19.39 19.80 -5.67
C PHE A 7 20.73 20.47 -5.96
N SER A 8 21.87 19.80 -5.77
CA SER A 8 23.18 20.39 -6.04
C SER A 8 23.42 20.69 -7.53
N LEU A 9 22.79 19.91 -8.42
CA LEU A 9 22.84 20.05 -9.87
C LEU A 9 21.71 20.92 -10.45
N LEU A 10 20.83 21.43 -9.59
CA LEU A 10 19.65 22.20 -9.97
C LEU A 10 19.77 23.62 -9.43
N THR A 11 19.52 24.58 -10.30
CA THR A 11 19.26 25.98 -9.90
C THR A 11 17.87 26.36 -10.37
N TYR A 12 17.18 27.19 -9.61
CA TYR A 12 15.89 27.71 -10.05
C TYR A 12 15.73 29.18 -9.69
N SER A 13 14.90 29.88 -10.45
CA SER A 13 14.45 31.24 -10.15
C SER A 13 12.93 31.29 -10.20
N SER A 14 12.33 31.87 -9.17
CA SER A 14 10.89 32.09 -9.13
C SER A 14 10.50 33.41 -9.77
N THR A 15 9.40 33.39 -10.51
CA THR A 15 8.72 34.57 -11.04
C THR A 15 7.27 34.60 -10.51
N PRO A 16 6.58 35.75 -10.53
CA PRO A 16 5.18 35.82 -10.10
C PRO A 16 4.24 34.88 -10.88
N SER A 17 4.63 34.49 -12.10
CA SER A 17 3.85 33.67 -13.01
C SER A 17 4.45 32.28 -13.25
N GLY A 18 5.48 31.85 -12.52
CA GLY A 18 6.13 30.59 -12.79
C GLY A 18 7.47 30.34 -12.12
N LEU A 19 8.20 29.36 -12.64
CA LEU A 19 9.54 28.97 -12.23
C LEU A 19 10.38 28.71 -13.49
N ASP A 20 11.60 29.20 -13.48
CA ASP A 20 12.63 28.78 -14.45
C ASP A 20 13.61 27.88 -13.71
N ILE A 21 13.75 26.64 -14.16
CA ILE A 21 14.56 25.59 -13.54
C ILE A 21 15.66 25.21 -14.52
N ASN A 22 16.91 25.19 -14.05
CA ASN A 22 18.08 24.86 -14.83
C ASN A 22 18.83 23.70 -14.19
N TYR A 23 19.00 22.65 -14.99
CA TYR A 23 19.85 21.52 -14.65
C TYR A 23 21.17 21.62 -15.41
N GLN A 24 22.28 21.40 -14.71
CA GLN A 24 23.62 21.34 -15.30
C GLN A 24 24.36 20.08 -14.81
N ILE A 25 24.93 19.31 -15.74
CA ILE A 25 25.79 18.17 -15.40
C ILE A 25 27.15 18.71 -14.93
N ASP A 26 27.61 18.25 -13.76
CA ASP A 26 28.96 18.56 -13.26
C ASP A 26 30.04 18.22 -14.32
N PRO A 27 30.89 19.20 -14.71
CA PRO A 27 32.01 18.98 -15.64
C PRO A 27 33.01 17.91 -15.20
N GLY A 28 33.07 17.54 -13.91
CA GLY A 28 34.03 16.60 -13.32
C GLY A 28 33.81 15.12 -13.65
N LEU A 29 32.66 14.74 -14.23
CA LEU A 29 32.27 13.36 -14.59
C LEU A 29 33.04 12.76 -15.81
N ARG A 30 34.28 13.20 -16.06
CA ARG A 30 35.04 12.92 -17.28
C ARG A 30 35.69 11.52 -17.39
N SER A 31 35.71 10.69 -16.36
CA SER A 31 36.69 9.58 -16.31
C SER A 31 36.25 8.17 -16.70
N LEU A 32 34.98 7.90 -17.03
CA LEU A 32 34.55 6.57 -17.50
C LEU A 32 33.57 6.75 -18.68
N GLY A 33 33.74 5.99 -19.76
CA GLY A 33 33.03 6.12 -21.05
C GLY A 33 31.51 6.02 -21.03
N VAL A 34 30.88 6.00 -19.85
CA VAL A 34 29.48 6.32 -19.60
C VAL A 34 29.49 7.18 -18.32
N PRO A 35 28.93 8.42 -18.32
CA PRO A 35 28.90 9.23 -17.11
C PRO A 35 28.09 8.49 -16.05
N ASP A 36 28.76 7.98 -15.02
CA ASP A 36 28.10 7.48 -13.84
C ASP A 36 27.49 8.67 -13.10
N LEU A 37 26.28 9.07 -13.49
CA LEU A 37 25.47 10.02 -12.72
C LEU A 37 25.24 9.37 -11.34
N ARG A 38 26.12 9.62 -10.38
CA ARG A 38 26.01 9.09 -9.01
C ARG A 38 24.68 9.45 -8.34
N GLU A 39 23.99 10.45 -8.87
CA GLU A 39 22.81 11.09 -8.27
C GLU A 39 21.48 10.81 -9.00
N GLY A 40 21.49 9.96 -10.03
CA GLY A 40 20.28 9.62 -10.80
C GLY A 40 19.70 8.25 -10.45
N THR A 41 18.38 8.11 -10.58
CA THR A 41 17.63 6.86 -10.39
C THR A 41 17.16 6.30 -11.73
N ILE A 42 17.09 4.98 -11.83
CA ILE A 42 16.43 4.31 -12.95
C ILE A 42 14.94 4.25 -12.59
N GLU A 43 14.13 5.06 -13.28
CA GLU A 43 12.69 5.17 -13.03
C GLU A 43 11.84 4.70 -14.22
N GLU A 44 12.47 4.22 -15.29
CA GLU A 44 11.76 3.66 -16.43
C GLU A 44 11.10 2.32 -16.06
N PRO A 45 9.92 2.00 -16.65
CA PRO A 45 9.24 0.75 -16.36
C PRO A 45 10.00 -0.46 -16.93
N PRO A 46 9.68 -1.68 -16.48
CA PRO A 46 10.32 -2.90 -17.00
C PRO A 46 10.24 -2.99 -18.53
N GLY A 47 11.33 -3.42 -19.17
CA GLY A 47 11.46 -3.50 -20.63
C GLY A 47 12.04 -2.26 -21.31
N TYR A 48 11.99 -1.09 -20.67
CA TYR A 48 12.60 0.14 -21.18
C TYR A 48 14.10 0.21 -20.90
N PRO A 49 14.89 1.00 -21.64
CA PRO A 49 16.31 1.17 -21.37
C PRO A 49 16.60 1.72 -19.96
N GLY A 50 17.47 1.04 -19.21
CA GLY A 50 17.84 1.40 -17.84
C GLY A 50 18.78 2.60 -17.73
N VAL A 51 18.35 3.78 -18.19
CA VAL A 51 19.11 5.04 -18.07
C VAL A 51 18.71 5.83 -16.83
N LYS A 52 19.69 6.51 -16.23
CA LYS A 52 19.49 7.33 -15.01
C LYS A 52 18.78 8.64 -15.33
N THR A 53 17.85 9.01 -14.46
CA THR A 53 17.05 10.25 -14.53
C THR A 53 17.09 11.00 -13.20
N VAL A 54 16.74 12.29 -13.25
CA VAL A 54 16.66 13.16 -12.07
C VAL A 54 15.22 13.59 -11.88
N SER A 55 14.64 13.26 -10.73
CA SER A 55 13.24 13.51 -10.42
C SER A 55 13.08 14.30 -9.12
N PHE A 56 12.23 15.31 -9.13
CA PHE A 56 11.95 16.15 -7.95
C PHE A 56 10.53 16.71 -7.99
N LEU A 57 10.04 17.18 -6.84
CA LEU A 57 8.72 17.82 -6.74
C LEU A 57 8.84 19.34 -6.86
N VAL A 58 7.85 19.94 -7.49
CA VAL A 58 7.68 21.38 -7.59
C VAL A 58 6.31 21.75 -7.06
N GLY A 59 6.27 22.65 -6.08
CA GLY A 59 5.05 23.23 -5.55
C GLY A 59 4.42 24.17 -6.56
N VAL A 60 3.12 23.99 -6.80
CA VAL A 60 2.35 24.79 -7.75
C VAL A 60 1.13 25.44 -7.08
N PRO A 61 0.59 26.55 -7.63
CA PRO A 61 -0.58 27.20 -7.07
C PRO A 61 -1.80 26.28 -6.94
N GLN A 62 -2.63 26.50 -5.92
CA GLN A 62 -3.74 25.61 -5.56
C GLN A 62 -4.81 25.46 -6.66
N LYS A 63 -4.87 26.41 -7.60
CA LYS A 63 -5.81 26.44 -8.72
C LYS A 63 -5.10 26.89 -10.00
N GLY A 64 -5.75 26.67 -11.13
CA GLY A 64 -5.22 27.02 -12.45
C GLY A 64 -4.44 25.88 -13.10
N ARG A 65 -4.28 25.98 -14.42
CA ARG A 65 -3.49 25.07 -15.24
C ARG A 65 -2.00 25.39 -15.09
N ILE A 66 -1.20 24.36 -15.30
CA ILE A 66 0.26 24.44 -15.33
C ILE A 66 0.69 24.13 -16.75
N THR A 67 1.51 25.00 -17.34
CA THR A 67 2.10 24.78 -18.67
C THR A 67 3.61 24.80 -18.54
N TRP A 68 4.30 24.10 -19.43
CA TRP A 68 5.75 24.03 -19.37
C TRP A 68 6.37 23.95 -20.75
N GLN A 69 7.60 24.44 -20.85
CA GLN A 69 8.42 24.41 -22.06
C GLN A 69 9.86 24.16 -21.65
N TYR A 70 10.63 23.44 -22.46
CA TYR A 70 12.03 23.20 -22.16
C TYR A 70 12.92 23.50 -23.36
N THR A 71 14.18 23.83 -23.06
CA THR A 71 15.27 23.94 -24.02
C THR A 71 16.42 23.07 -23.55
N LYS A 72 17.18 22.53 -24.51
CA LYS A 72 18.38 21.73 -24.25
C LYS A 72 19.61 22.53 -24.62
N GLY A 73 20.65 22.44 -23.81
CA GLY A 73 21.98 22.94 -24.17
C GLY A 73 22.72 21.99 -25.10
N PHE A 74 24.04 22.10 -25.08
CA PHE A 74 24.93 21.25 -25.88
C PHE A 74 24.71 19.76 -25.58
N THR A 75 24.59 18.97 -26.64
CA THR A 75 24.42 17.51 -26.56
C THR A 75 25.62 16.79 -27.13
N GLN A 76 26.14 15.81 -26.39
CA GLN A 76 27.15 14.87 -26.87
C GLN A 76 26.48 13.56 -27.28
N LYS A 77 26.92 12.99 -28.41
CA LYS A 77 26.52 11.64 -28.85
C LYS A 77 27.62 10.63 -28.58
N ILE A 78 27.24 9.44 -28.14
CA ILE A 78 28.12 8.28 -28.00
C ILE A 78 27.44 7.12 -28.72
N GLU A 79 28.17 6.45 -29.61
CA GLU A 79 27.66 5.35 -30.43
C GLU A 79 28.24 4.01 -29.96
N GLY A 80 27.58 2.90 -30.33
CA GLY A 80 28.03 1.55 -30.02
C GLY A 80 27.90 1.18 -28.54
N VAL A 81 26.94 1.78 -27.82
CA VAL A 81 26.69 1.49 -26.41
C VAL A 81 25.53 0.53 -26.27
N ASP A 82 25.68 -0.50 -25.44
CA ASP A 82 24.59 -1.38 -25.03
C ASP A 82 24.10 -1.02 -23.64
N ILE A 83 22.81 -0.72 -23.54
CA ILE A 83 22.12 -0.54 -22.26
C ILE A 83 21.15 -1.72 -22.12
N GLU A 84 21.17 -2.38 -20.97
CA GLU A 84 20.20 -3.43 -20.67
C GLU A 84 18.82 -2.85 -20.30
N PRO A 85 17.72 -3.56 -20.63
CA PRO A 85 16.39 -3.14 -20.20
C PRO A 85 16.26 -3.21 -18.67
N VAL A 86 15.43 -2.33 -18.11
CA VAL A 86 15.01 -2.42 -16.72
C VAL A 86 14.32 -3.77 -16.52
N ARG A 87 14.81 -4.55 -15.56
CA ARG A 87 14.22 -5.84 -15.20
C ARG A 87 13.42 -5.68 -13.92
N LEU A 88 12.19 -6.19 -13.94
CA LEU A 88 11.49 -6.53 -12.71
C LEU A 88 11.74 -8.03 -12.45
N MET A 89 12.22 -8.38 -11.27
CA MET A 89 12.02 -9.73 -10.79
C MET A 89 10.55 -9.84 -10.36
N ASP A 90 9.77 -10.62 -11.10
CA ASP A 90 8.52 -11.14 -10.55
C ASP A 90 8.89 -12.36 -9.70
N PHE A 91 8.43 -12.40 -8.46
CA PHE A 91 8.73 -13.48 -7.51
C PHE A 91 8.07 -14.81 -7.93
N ASP A 92 7.21 -14.81 -8.95
CA ASP A 92 6.68 -16.03 -9.59
C ASP A 92 7.67 -16.63 -10.62
N GLY A 93 8.91 -16.13 -10.69
CA GLY A 93 9.95 -16.60 -11.63
C GLY A 93 9.65 -16.26 -13.10
N LYS A 94 8.50 -15.68 -13.39
CA LYS A 94 8.12 -15.23 -14.73
C LYS A 94 8.85 -13.94 -15.04
N LYS A 95 9.89 -14.04 -15.87
CA LYS A 95 10.38 -12.89 -16.63
C LYS A 95 9.17 -12.31 -17.37
N ARG A 96 8.88 -11.03 -17.16
CA ARG A 96 8.00 -10.28 -18.07
C ARG A 96 8.90 -9.63 -19.12
N PRO A 97 9.07 -10.21 -20.31
CA PRO A 97 9.61 -9.45 -21.41
C PRO A 97 8.46 -8.65 -22.02
N GLU A 98 8.54 -7.33 -21.95
CA GLU A 98 8.07 -6.51 -23.07
C GLU A 98 9.32 -5.87 -23.70
N GLU A 99 10.03 -6.68 -24.48
CA GLU A 99 11.19 -6.25 -25.28
C GLU A 99 10.76 -5.45 -26.53
N SER A 100 9.48 -5.08 -26.66
CA SER A 100 8.96 -4.29 -27.78
C SER A 100 9.71 -2.98 -27.96
N VAL A 101 10.05 -2.31 -26.85
CA VAL A 101 10.72 -0.99 -26.83
C VAL A 101 12.09 -1.04 -27.50
N TYR A 102 12.82 -2.17 -27.43
CA TYR A 102 14.16 -2.28 -28.02
C TYR A 102 14.15 -2.37 -29.56
N ASN A 103 12.98 -2.63 -30.14
CA ASN A 103 12.79 -2.64 -31.59
C ASN A 103 12.39 -1.27 -32.14
N GLU A 104 12.22 -0.26 -31.29
CA GLU A 104 11.78 1.07 -31.69
C GLU A 104 12.96 2.03 -31.90
N ASN A 105 13.06 2.59 -33.11
CA ASN A 105 14.11 3.56 -33.45
C ASN A 105 13.80 4.96 -32.90
N ARG A 106 13.77 5.07 -31.57
CA ARG A 106 13.48 6.31 -30.82
C ARG A 106 14.37 6.41 -29.58
N TYR A 107 14.65 7.65 -29.17
CA TYR A 107 15.36 7.92 -27.92
C TYR A 107 14.44 7.88 -26.69
N TYR A 108 14.82 7.08 -25.71
CA TYR A 108 14.17 6.91 -24.42
C TYR A 108 15.02 7.39 -23.24
N PRO A 109 14.40 7.93 -22.18
CA PRO A 109 13.04 8.47 -22.15
C PRO A 109 12.97 9.83 -22.86
N ASP A 110 11.83 10.51 -22.81
CA ASP A 110 11.74 11.90 -23.25
C ASP A 110 12.60 12.83 -22.35
N PRO A 111 13.19 13.92 -22.89
CA PRO A 111 14.14 14.75 -22.14
C PRO A 111 13.57 15.36 -20.86
N VAL A 112 12.27 15.68 -20.88
CA VAL A 112 11.51 16.23 -19.76
C VAL A 112 10.14 15.57 -19.75
N SER A 113 9.74 15.07 -18.58
CA SER A 113 8.36 14.66 -18.29
C SER A 113 7.86 15.43 -17.06
N VAL A 114 6.61 15.88 -17.11
CA VAL A 114 5.96 16.56 -15.99
C VAL A 114 4.65 15.83 -15.69
N GLU A 115 4.59 15.21 -14.52
CA GLU A 115 3.44 14.45 -14.05
C GLU A 115 2.62 15.24 -13.03
N GLY A 116 1.31 15.00 -13.03
CA GLY A 116 0.35 15.64 -12.12
C GLY A 116 -0.46 16.76 -12.79
N PRO A 117 -0.99 17.71 -12.00
CA PRO A 117 -0.70 17.97 -10.59
C PRO A 117 -1.37 17.01 -9.62
N PHE A 118 -0.70 16.75 -8.50
CA PHE A 118 -1.16 15.91 -7.39
C PHE A 118 -1.30 16.73 -6.10
N ASN A 119 -2.06 16.20 -5.14
CA ASN A 119 -2.07 16.72 -3.78
C ASN A 119 -1.08 15.92 -2.94
N PHE A 120 0.00 16.57 -2.51
CA PHE A 120 0.94 16.01 -1.55
C PHE A 120 0.70 16.66 -0.18
N ARG A 121 -0.01 15.92 0.67
CA ARG A 121 -0.62 16.46 1.90
C ARG A 121 -1.50 17.67 1.61
N ASP A 122 -1.15 18.83 2.14
CA ASP A 122 -1.89 20.07 1.95
C ASP A 122 -1.23 21.00 0.91
N LEU A 123 -0.29 20.52 0.08
CA LEU A 123 0.27 21.25 -1.05
C LEU A 123 -0.13 20.60 -2.37
N ARG A 124 -0.31 21.43 -3.41
CA ARG A 124 -0.44 20.95 -4.79
C ARG A 124 0.95 20.93 -5.42
N VAL A 125 1.34 19.80 -5.98
CA VAL A 125 2.67 19.59 -6.56
C VAL A 125 2.59 18.99 -7.95
N ILE A 126 3.62 19.22 -8.75
CA ILE A 126 3.92 18.43 -9.96
C ILE A 126 5.22 17.66 -9.70
N ARG A 127 5.36 16.50 -10.33
CA ARG A 127 6.64 15.77 -10.37
C ARG A 127 7.31 16.08 -11.69
N VAL A 128 8.53 16.62 -11.62
CA VAL A 128 9.35 16.90 -12.80
C VAL A 128 10.43 15.83 -12.90
N LYS A 129 10.51 15.17 -14.04
CA LYS A 129 11.54 14.20 -14.40
C LYS A 129 12.38 14.75 -15.53
N LEU A 130 13.69 14.86 -15.31
CA LEU A 130 14.67 15.30 -16.29
C LEU A 130 15.55 14.11 -16.69
N ALA A 131 15.70 13.91 -18.00
CA ALA A 131 16.50 12.85 -18.57
C ALA A 131 17.70 13.43 -19.32
N PRO A 132 18.82 13.72 -18.61
CA PRO A 132 20.03 14.21 -19.25
C PRO A 132 20.67 13.17 -20.17
N ILE A 133 20.52 11.87 -19.86
CA ILE A 133 20.99 10.75 -20.66
C ILE A 133 19.77 10.09 -21.32
N ARG A 134 19.86 9.88 -22.63
CA ARG A 134 18.81 9.22 -23.42
C ARG A 134 19.44 8.20 -24.34
N TYR A 135 18.77 7.08 -24.56
CA TYR A 135 19.27 5.95 -25.33
C TYR A 135 18.32 5.59 -26.47
N ASN A 136 18.86 5.34 -27.66
CA ASN A 136 18.13 4.72 -28.75
C ASN A 136 18.60 3.26 -28.90
N PRO A 137 17.71 2.27 -28.69
CA PRO A 137 18.08 0.86 -28.68
C PRO A 137 18.40 0.30 -30.07
N VAL A 138 17.79 0.82 -31.14
CA VAL A 138 18.03 0.36 -32.51
C VAL A 138 19.36 0.87 -33.05
N THR A 139 19.66 2.15 -32.84
CA THR A 139 20.92 2.74 -33.30
C THR A 139 22.08 2.53 -32.33
N ARG A 140 21.81 2.02 -31.11
CA ARG A 140 22.78 1.84 -30.04
C ARG A 140 23.54 3.13 -29.71
N THR A 141 22.79 4.23 -29.68
CA THR A 141 23.34 5.58 -29.45
C THR A 141 22.80 6.22 -28.18
N LEU A 142 23.72 6.78 -27.40
CA LEU A 142 23.42 7.64 -26.24
C LEU A 142 23.52 9.11 -26.62
N ILE A 143 22.56 9.91 -26.15
CA ILE A 143 22.62 11.36 -26.14
C ILE A 143 22.75 11.83 -24.70
N ILE A 144 23.76 12.65 -24.44
CA ILE A 144 24.00 13.28 -23.14
C ILE A 144 23.83 14.80 -23.30
N SER A 145 22.79 15.36 -22.67
CA SER A 145 22.53 16.80 -22.65
C SER A 145 23.20 17.43 -21.43
N ARG A 146 24.16 18.33 -21.65
CA ARG A 146 24.93 18.97 -20.54
C ARG A 146 24.09 19.92 -19.70
N SER A 147 23.05 20.51 -20.30
CA SER A 147 22.10 21.32 -19.58
C SER A 147 20.69 21.15 -20.13
N ILE A 148 19.71 21.27 -19.23
CA ILE A 148 18.29 21.30 -19.56
C ILE A 148 17.69 22.47 -18.80
N SER A 149 17.04 23.38 -19.52
CA SER A 149 16.31 24.50 -18.94
C SER A 149 14.82 24.25 -19.12
N LEU A 150 14.08 24.26 -18.01
CA LEU A 150 12.64 24.04 -17.96
C LEU A 150 11.95 25.30 -17.44
N LYS A 151 11.03 25.85 -18.21
CA LYS A 151 10.15 26.95 -17.80
C LYS A 151 8.79 26.38 -17.45
N VAL A 152 8.36 26.55 -16.21
CA VAL A 152 7.03 26.18 -15.71
C VAL A 152 6.22 27.46 -15.50
N LYS A 153 5.06 27.57 -16.14
CA LYS A 153 4.16 28.73 -16.04
C LYS A 153 2.87 28.36 -15.31
N PHE A 154 2.45 29.26 -14.43
CA PHE A 154 1.24 29.17 -13.64
C PHE A 154 0.16 30.10 -14.23
N GLU A 155 -1.03 29.55 -14.49
CA GLU A 155 -2.17 30.36 -14.94
C GLU A 155 -2.66 31.33 -13.85
N LYS A 156 -2.55 30.93 -12.58
CA LYS A 156 -3.04 31.69 -11.42
C LYS A 156 -1.95 31.78 -10.35
N PRO A 157 -1.89 32.88 -9.58
CA PRO A 157 -0.96 33.00 -8.47
C PRO A 157 -1.37 32.08 -7.31
N GLY A 158 -0.38 31.68 -6.50
CA GLY A 158 -0.62 30.94 -5.26
C GLY A 158 -1.22 31.83 -4.18
N LEU A 159 -2.23 31.31 -3.48
CA LEU A 159 -2.87 32.02 -2.37
C LEU A 159 -2.17 31.65 -1.06
N ARG A 160 -1.78 32.64 -0.25
CA ARG A 160 -1.21 32.36 1.07
C ARG A 160 -2.28 31.93 2.07
N ARG A 161 -2.03 30.81 2.75
CA ARG A 161 -2.83 30.24 3.82
C ARG A 161 -1.92 29.76 4.95
N PRO A 162 -2.41 29.72 6.20
CA PRO A 162 -1.63 29.23 7.33
C PRO A 162 -1.28 27.75 7.17
N ARG A 163 -0.11 27.38 7.67
CA ARG A 163 0.37 26.00 7.73
C ARG A 163 -0.45 25.22 8.76
N ARG A 164 -0.72 23.94 8.49
CA ARG A 164 -1.52 23.09 9.41
C ARG A 164 -0.71 22.44 10.51
N SER A 165 0.53 22.05 10.22
CA SER A 165 1.41 21.36 11.16
C SER A 165 2.86 21.70 10.83
N SER A 166 3.68 21.87 11.86
CA SER A 166 5.13 22.08 11.74
C SER A 166 5.92 20.78 11.55
N ILE A 167 5.35 19.64 11.93
CA ILE A 167 6.06 18.35 12.03
C ILE A 167 6.57 17.87 10.67
N PHE A 168 5.81 18.13 9.60
CA PHE A 168 6.13 17.62 8.26
C PHE A 168 6.92 18.62 7.41
N GLU A 169 7.10 19.85 7.89
CA GLU A 169 7.75 20.92 7.14
C GLU A 169 9.21 20.60 6.77
N PRO A 170 10.04 19.96 7.63
CA PRO A 170 11.38 19.54 7.24
C PRO A 170 11.39 18.58 6.05
N ILE A 171 10.45 17.62 6.03
CA ILE A 171 10.33 16.64 4.95
C ILE A 171 9.88 17.33 3.66
N LEU A 172 8.91 18.25 3.73
CA LEU A 172 8.48 19.00 2.55
C LEU A 172 9.59 19.87 1.97
N LYS A 173 10.41 20.49 2.83
CA LYS A 173 11.56 21.29 2.42
C LYS A 173 12.62 20.46 1.68
N GLU A 174 12.81 19.20 2.08
CA GLU A 174 13.73 18.29 1.40
C GLU A 174 13.16 17.69 0.10
N LEU A 175 11.85 17.65 -0.09
CA LEU A 175 11.23 17.02 -1.26
C LEU A 175 10.82 18.00 -2.36
N ILE A 176 10.50 19.25 -2.00
CA ILE A 176 9.96 20.25 -2.93
C ILE A 176 11.02 21.31 -3.23
N LEU A 177 11.37 21.46 -4.51
CA LEU A 177 12.41 22.37 -4.98
C LEU A 177 12.17 23.82 -4.55
N ASN A 178 10.97 24.35 -4.81
CA ASN A 178 10.58 25.74 -4.53
C ASN A 178 9.76 25.86 -3.23
N TYR A 179 10.16 25.11 -2.21
CA TYR A 179 9.43 25.05 -0.95
C TYR A 179 9.24 26.43 -0.31
N GLU A 180 10.27 27.28 -0.35
CA GLU A 180 10.24 28.61 0.27
C GLU A 180 9.19 29.52 -0.38
N GLU A 181 8.88 29.36 -1.67
CA GLU A 181 7.81 30.08 -2.36
C GLU A 181 6.44 29.46 -2.09
N CYS A 182 6.36 28.13 -2.11
CA CYS A 182 5.09 27.42 -2.06
C CYS A 182 4.60 27.07 -0.64
N GLN A 183 5.40 27.30 0.40
CA GLN A 183 5.08 26.96 1.79
C GLN A 183 3.74 27.53 2.29
N GLY A 184 3.27 28.63 1.70
CA GLY A 184 1.98 29.25 2.00
C GLY A 184 0.83 28.76 1.12
N TRP A 185 1.09 28.01 0.06
CA TRP A 185 0.08 27.60 -0.94
C TRP A 185 -0.74 26.39 -0.49
N ARG A 186 -1.22 26.44 0.75
CA ARG A 186 -1.93 25.31 1.37
C ARG A 186 -3.31 25.16 0.76
N ILE A 187 -3.70 23.92 0.49
CA ILE A 187 -5.06 23.55 0.11
C ILE A 187 -5.93 23.64 1.37
N GLY A 188 -7.15 24.15 1.24
CA GLY A 188 -8.10 24.25 2.37
C GLY A 188 -8.55 22.89 2.86
N LYS A 189 -9.14 22.83 4.06
CA LYS A 189 -9.86 21.61 4.45
C LYS A 189 -10.98 21.41 3.44
N VAL A 190 -11.04 20.21 2.87
CA VAL A 190 -12.26 19.75 2.23
C VAL A 190 -13.26 19.57 3.37
N PRO A 191 -14.46 20.16 3.32
CA PRO A 191 -15.50 19.87 4.29
C PRO A 191 -15.70 18.35 4.33
N PHE A 192 -15.46 17.75 5.49
CA PHE A 192 -15.74 16.35 5.72
C PHE A 192 -16.78 16.28 6.82
N GLN A 193 -17.88 15.58 6.56
CA GLN A 193 -18.87 15.30 7.59
C GLN A 193 -18.30 14.20 8.47
N ASN A 194 -17.95 14.54 9.71
CA ASN A 194 -17.48 13.57 10.67
C ASN A 194 -18.66 12.69 11.09
N GLN A 195 -18.73 11.45 10.60
CA GLN A 195 -19.80 10.51 11.00
C GLN A 195 -19.77 10.17 12.49
N PHE A 196 -18.64 10.43 13.17
CA PHE A 196 -18.46 10.26 14.61
C PHE A 196 -18.84 11.49 15.44
N SER A 197 -19.43 12.54 14.84
CA SER A 197 -19.81 13.75 15.59
C SER A 197 -21.05 13.54 16.47
N ASP A 198 -21.88 12.58 16.10
CA ASP A 198 -23.20 12.38 16.70
C ASP A 198 -23.20 11.12 17.57
N GLY A 199 -23.58 11.29 18.84
CA GLY A 199 -23.64 10.20 19.80
C GLY A 199 -22.26 9.71 20.26
N PRO A 200 -22.24 8.80 21.25
CA PRO A 200 -21.00 8.24 21.75
C PRO A 200 -20.51 7.11 20.84
N TRP A 201 -19.20 7.01 20.66
CA TRP A 201 -18.55 6.01 19.82
C TRP A 201 -17.43 5.33 20.59
N TYR A 202 -17.50 4.00 20.68
CA TYR A 202 -16.52 3.19 21.37
C TYR A 202 -15.85 2.24 20.39
N LYS A 203 -14.53 2.10 20.51
CA LYS A 203 -13.75 1.17 19.69
C LYS A 203 -13.68 -0.19 20.37
N ILE A 204 -13.97 -1.25 19.61
CA ILE A 204 -13.78 -2.64 20.02
C ILE A 204 -12.67 -3.22 19.15
N ALA A 205 -11.59 -3.67 19.79
CA ALA A 205 -10.47 -4.32 19.12
C ALA A 205 -10.69 -5.83 19.10
N VAL A 206 -10.69 -6.43 17.91
CA VAL A 206 -10.94 -7.86 17.68
C VAL A 206 -9.69 -8.48 17.06
N ALA A 207 -8.93 -9.20 17.88
CA ALA A 207 -7.69 -9.87 17.47
C ALA A 207 -7.91 -11.31 16.95
N GLN A 208 -9.06 -11.90 17.25
CA GLN A 208 -9.39 -13.27 16.85
C GLN A 208 -10.74 -13.29 16.15
N GLU A 209 -10.93 -14.23 15.22
CA GLU A 209 -12.24 -14.42 14.63
C GLU A 209 -13.13 -15.20 15.60
N GLY A 210 -14.40 -14.78 15.76
CA GLY A 210 -15.31 -15.47 16.66
C GLY A 210 -16.63 -14.73 16.93
N VAL A 211 -17.44 -15.35 17.79
CA VAL A 211 -18.69 -14.79 18.29
C VAL A 211 -18.41 -14.08 19.61
N TYR A 212 -18.69 -12.78 19.65
CA TYR A 212 -18.43 -11.91 20.80
C TYR A 212 -19.73 -11.54 21.49
N ARG A 213 -19.69 -11.46 22.82
CA ARG A 213 -20.80 -11.02 23.68
C ARG A 213 -20.40 -9.72 24.39
N ILE A 214 -21.33 -8.76 24.43
CA ILE A 214 -21.24 -7.54 25.23
C ILE A 214 -22.49 -7.46 26.10
N GLY A 215 -22.34 -7.70 27.39
CA GLY A 215 -23.40 -7.59 28.39
C GLY A 215 -23.32 -6.30 29.20
N TYR A 216 -24.28 -6.16 30.11
CA TYR A 216 -24.33 -5.05 31.06
C TYR A 216 -22.99 -4.84 31.82
N PRO A 217 -22.35 -5.88 32.41
CA PRO A 217 -21.13 -5.68 33.19
C PRO A 217 -19.95 -5.19 32.35
N ASP A 218 -19.89 -5.57 31.07
CA ASP A 218 -18.81 -5.17 30.16
C ASP A 218 -18.86 -3.66 29.89
N LEU A 219 -20.07 -3.11 29.74
CA LEU A 219 -20.29 -1.67 29.55
C LEU A 219 -20.00 -0.88 30.84
N GLU A 220 -20.44 -1.38 31.99
CA GLU A 220 -20.15 -0.75 33.28
C GLU A 220 -18.65 -0.71 33.58
N ALA A 221 -17.92 -1.78 33.26
CA ALA A 221 -16.48 -1.89 33.44
C ALA A 221 -15.68 -0.84 32.67
N VAL A 222 -16.21 -0.33 31.55
CA VAL A 222 -15.61 0.75 30.75
C VAL A 222 -16.22 2.13 31.04
N GLY A 223 -17.00 2.25 32.11
CA GLY A 223 -17.57 3.52 32.59
C GLY A 223 -18.84 3.97 31.85
N ILE A 224 -19.49 3.07 31.11
CA ILE A 224 -20.76 3.34 30.43
C ILE A 224 -21.89 2.91 31.36
N ASN A 225 -22.89 3.77 31.57
CA ASN A 225 -24.10 3.41 32.30
C ASN A 225 -25.13 2.78 31.35
N PRO A 226 -25.37 1.46 31.38
CA PRO A 226 -26.25 0.80 30.41
C PRO A 226 -27.72 1.22 30.55
N ARG A 227 -28.14 1.69 31.74
CA ARG A 227 -29.51 2.15 31.99
C ARG A 227 -29.91 3.37 31.16
N LEU A 228 -28.95 4.07 30.57
CA LEU A 228 -29.18 5.23 29.69
C LEU A 228 -29.22 4.84 28.20
N ILE A 229 -29.13 3.54 27.89
CA ILE A 229 -29.05 3.02 26.53
C ILE A 229 -30.37 2.32 26.22
N ASP A 230 -30.97 2.68 25.08
CA ASP A 230 -32.04 1.87 24.48
C ASP A 230 -31.43 0.72 23.69
N PRO A 231 -31.58 -0.55 24.15
CA PRO A 231 -31.02 -1.73 23.50
C PRO A 231 -31.35 -1.84 22.02
N ARG A 232 -32.55 -1.40 21.62
CA ARG A 232 -33.07 -1.50 20.24
C ARG A 232 -32.26 -0.67 19.26
N THR A 233 -31.50 0.30 19.76
CA THR A 233 -30.70 1.23 18.96
C THR A 233 -29.21 0.93 18.97
N VAL A 234 -28.75 -0.06 19.75
CA VAL A 234 -27.34 -0.45 19.87
C VAL A 234 -26.83 -1.09 18.57
N LYS A 235 -25.85 -0.44 17.94
CA LYS A 235 -25.28 -0.80 16.64
C LYS A 235 -23.80 -1.13 16.78
N ILE A 236 -23.35 -2.06 15.93
CA ILE A 236 -21.94 -2.34 15.68
C ILE A 236 -21.64 -2.01 14.23
N TYR A 237 -20.57 -1.26 13.99
CA TYR A 237 -20.06 -0.98 12.66
C TYR A 237 -18.67 -1.58 12.46
N GLY A 238 -18.36 -1.97 11.24
CA GLY A 238 -17.04 -2.42 10.79
C GLY A 238 -16.84 -2.13 9.31
N SER A 239 -15.68 -2.46 8.76
CA SER A 239 -15.39 -2.33 7.31
C SER A 239 -15.59 -3.65 6.57
N ASP A 240 -15.63 -3.58 5.23
CA ASP A 240 -15.29 -4.77 4.45
C ASP A 240 -13.84 -5.13 4.77
N PHE A 241 -13.57 -6.39 4.99
CA PHE A 241 -12.42 -6.79 5.81
C PHE A 241 -11.06 -6.54 5.11
N HIS A 242 -11.02 -6.02 3.89
CA HIS A 242 -9.85 -5.99 3.01
C HIS A 242 -8.76 -4.98 3.37
N THR A 243 -7.50 -5.43 3.21
CA THR A 243 -6.37 -4.50 3.08
C THR A 243 -6.70 -3.51 1.98
N LEU A 244 -6.46 -2.22 2.24
CA LEU A 244 -6.71 -1.20 1.23
C LEU A 244 -6.06 -1.58 -0.12
N PRO A 245 -6.81 -1.51 -1.23
CA PRO A 245 -6.27 -1.82 -2.55
C PRO A 245 -5.02 -1.00 -2.82
N ARG A 246 -3.97 -1.66 -3.32
CA ARG A 246 -2.69 -1.00 -3.66
C ARG A 246 -2.66 -0.49 -5.11
N GLY A 247 -3.57 -0.97 -5.95
CA GLY A 247 -3.68 -0.54 -7.34
C GLY A 247 -4.41 0.79 -7.48
N THR A 248 -3.91 1.67 -8.35
CA THR A 248 -4.58 2.92 -8.71
C THR A 248 -5.31 2.76 -10.05
N PRO A 249 -6.54 3.29 -10.20
CA PRO A 249 -7.30 4.06 -9.22
C PRO A 249 -7.94 3.19 -8.12
N ILE A 250 -7.97 3.69 -6.89
CA ILE A 250 -8.65 3.04 -5.76
C ILE A 250 -10.07 3.58 -5.68
N THR A 251 -11.08 2.71 -5.80
CA THR A 251 -12.44 3.02 -5.33
C THR A 251 -12.51 2.80 -3.84
N PHE A 252 -12.69 3.86 -3.06
CA PHE A 252 -12.89 3.76 -1.63
C PHE A 252 -14.36 3.42 -1.36
N VAL A 253 -14.61 2.23 -0.82
CA VAL A 253 -15.93 1.84 -0.31
C VAL A 253 -16.13 2.37 1.11
N ASP A 254 -17.38 2.52 1.52
CA ASP A 254 -17.70 2.98 2.87
C ASP A 254 -17.12 2.02 3.92
N THR A 255 -16.57 2.59 5.00
CA THR A 255 -15.89 1.84 6.08
C THR A 255 -16.73 1.72 7.34
N LEU A 256 -17.94 2.29 7.36
CA LEU A 256 -18.91 2.17 8.44
C LEU A 256 -20.12 1.35 8.00
N ILE A 257 -19.90 0.04 7.83
CA ILE A 257 -20.93 -0.94 7.48
C ILE A 257 -21.55 -1.49 8.76
N GLU A 258 -22.87 -1.40 8.90
CA GLU A 258 -23.58 -1.93 10.06
C GLU A 258 -23.58 -3.47 10.06
N ILE A 259 -23.05 -4.05 11.13
CA ILE A 259 -22.96 -5.49 11.36
C ILE A 259 -24.25 -5.97 12.03
N PRO A 260 -24.95 -6.97 11.47
CA PRO A 260 -26.10 -7.57 12.12
C PRO A 260 -25.73 -8.11 13.51
N THR A 261 -26.57 -7.81 14.49
CA THR A 261 -26.36 -8.22 15.88
C THR A 261 -27.53 -9.05 16.39
N PHE A 262 -27.26 -9.99 17.28
CA PHE A 262 -28.31 -10.60 18.10
C PHE A 262 -28.40 -9.83 19.42
N PHE A 263 -29.60 -9.64 19.93
CA PHE A 263 -29.81 -8.99 21.22
C PHE A 263 -30.76 -9.84 22.06
N GLN A 264 -30.33 -10.23 23.25
CA GLN A 264 -31.16 -10.90 24.23
C GLN A 264 -31.71 -9.86 25.20
N GLY A 265 -33.04 -9.78 25.32
CA GLY A 265 -33.72 -8.85 26.22
C GLY A 265 -33.90 -7.44 25.64
N GLY A 266 -34.07 -6.43 26.51
CA GLY A 266 -34.16 -5.03 26.12
C GLY A 266 -35.40 -4.59 25.33
N GLY A 267 -36.45 -5.43 25.28
CA GLY A 267 -37.68 -5.14 24.52
C GLY A 267 -38.51 -3.99 25.09
N ASP A 268 -38.30 -3.67 26.37
CA ASP A 268 -38.90 -2.55 27.10
C ASP A 268 -38.12 -1.22 26.91
N GLY A 269 -37.01 -1.25 26.17
CA GLY A 269 -36.17 -0.10 25.91
C GLY A 269 -35.16 0.23 27.01
N GLN A 270 -34.93 -0.67 27.98
CA GLN A 270 -33.88 -0.54 28.99
C GLN A 270 -32.85 -1.66 28.85
N PHE A 271 -31.56 -1.33 28.97
CA PHE A 271 -30.49 -2.34 29.01
C PHE A 271 -30.35 -2.85 30.45
N ASP A 272 -30.96 -4.01 30.74
CA ASP A 272 -30.96 -4.63 32.06
C ASP A 272 -29.76 -5.55 32.31
N LEU A 273 -29.59 -5.98 33.57
CA LEU A 273 -28.45 -6.81 34.01
C LEU A 273 -28.27 -8.12 33.24
N ASN A 274 -29.37 -8.71 32.75
CA ASN A 274 -29.36 -9.98 32.00
C ASN A 274 -29.29 -9.78 30.48
N ASP A 275 -29.34 -8.53 30.02
CA ASP A 275 -29.34 -8.21 28.61
C ASP A 275 -27.93 -8.31 28.04
N TYR A 276 -27.85 -8.67 26.76
CA TYR A 276 -26.58 -8.69 26.05
C TYR A 276 -26.76 -8.62 24.54
N LEU A 277 -25.73 -8.07 23.90
CA LEU A 277 -25.52 -8.07 22.48
C LEU A 277 -24.57 -9.21 22.10
N ILE A 278 -24.82 -9.87 20.97
CA ILE A 278 -23.88 -10.75 20.30
C ILE A 278 -23.61 -10.25 18.88
N PHE A 279 -22.35 -10.29 18.47
CA PHE A 279 -21.94 -10.05 17.09
C PHE A 279 -20.82 -11.00 16.68
N TYR A 280 -20.70 -11.26 15.38
CA TYR A 280 -19.58 -12.01 14.82
C TYR A 280 -18.47 -11.04 14.42
N GLY A 281 -17.33 -11.17 15.09
CA GLY A 281 -16.13 -10.37 14.87
C GLY A 281 -15.09 -11.18 14.12
N ARG A 282 -14.40 -10.55 13.17
CA ARG A 282 -13.28 -11.11 12.42
C ARG A 282 -12.03 -10.34 12.77
N SER A 283 -10.90 -11.04 12.88
CA SER A 283 -9.60 -10.40 13.00
C SER A 283 -9.19 -9.72 11.69
N ALA A 284 -8.05 -9.02 11.67
CA ALA A 284 -7.56 -8.42 10.44
C ALA A 284 -7.11 -9.47 9.40
N ASN A 285 -6.75 -10.66 9.89
CA ASN A 285 -6.43 -11.83 9.08
C ASN A 285 -7.67 -12.74 8.96
N TRP A 286 -7.83 -13.44 7.84
CA TRP A 286 -8.89 -14.46 7.73
C TRP A 286 -8.58 -15.53 6.68
N PHE A 287 -9.39 -16.59 6.72
CA PHE A 287 -9.40 -17.63 5.71
C PHE A 287 -10.52 -17.41 4.69
N THR A 288 -10.15 -17.47 3.41
CA THR A 288 -11.09 -17.60 2.31
C THR A 288 -11.14 -19.07 1.92
N VAL A 289 -12.29 -19.70 2.13
CA VAL A 289 -12.52 -21.11 1.77
C VAL A 289 -13.30 -21.13 0.44
N ILE A 290 -12.68 -21.66 -0.62
CA ILE A 290 -13.29 -21.81 -1.95
C ILE A 290 -13.19 -23.28 -2.34
N LYS A 291 -14.31 -24.00 -2.23
CA LYS A 291 -14.44 -25.44 -2.51
C LYS A 291 -13.30 -26.27 -1.90
N ASP A 292 -12.26 -26.51 -2.69
CA ASP A 292 -11.13 -27.40 -2.39
C ASP A 292 -9.83 -26.62 -2.10
N SER A 293 -9.95 -25.32 -1.83
CA SER A 293 -8.80 -24.46 -1.50
C SER A 293 -9.08 -23.56 -0.32
N ILE A 294 -8.08 -23.44 0.54
CA ILE A 294 -8.06 -22.53 1.68
C ILE A 294 -6.97 -21.50 1.38
N ARG A 295 -7.34 -20.22 1.39
CA ARG A 295 -6.38 -19.12 1.29
C ARG A 295 -6.36 -18.37 2.60
N TYR A 296 -5.18 -18.28 3.21
CA TYR A 296 -4.95 -17.36 4.30
C TYR A 296 -4.69 -15.95 3.75
N ASN A 297 -5.48 -14.98 4.19
CA ASN A 297 -5.34 -13.58 3.81
C ASN A 297 -4.71 -12.84 4.99
N LEU A 298 -3.40 -12.67 4.92
CA LEU A 298 -2.64 -11.89 5.88
C LEU A 298 -2.81 -10.39 5.61
N ASN A 299 -3.18 -9.64 6.64
CA ASN A 299 -3.10 -8.18 6.64
C ASN A 299 -1.68 -7.76 7.07
N PRO A 300 -0.92 -7.09 6.21
CA PRO A 300 0.49 -6.77 6.48
C PRO A 300 0.67 -5.60 7.45
N TYR A 301 -0.41 -5.00 7.94
CA TYR A 301 -0.37 -3.78 8.76
C TYR A 301 -0.93 -3.96 10.17
N SER A 302 -1.72 -5.00 10.41
CA SER A 302 -2.34 -5.27 11.71
C SER A 302 -2.82 -6.72 11.77
N ASP A 303 -2.78 -7.32 12.95
CA ASP A 303 -3.47 -8.59 13.26
C ASP A 303 -4.89 -8.34 13.82
N THR A 304 -5.16 -7.13 14.26
CA THR A 304 -6.35 -6.73 15.00
C THR A 304 -7.25 -5.88 14.12
N ASN A 305 -8.54 -6.22 14.08
CA ASN A 305 -9.56 -5.44 13.42
C ASN A 305 -10.28 -4.50 14.40
N CYS A 306 -10.82 -3.40 13.90
CA CYS A 306 -11.54 -2.40 14.69
C CYS A 306 -13.03 -2.40 14.35
N TYR A 307 -13.85 -2.60 15.38
CA TYR A 307 -15.29 -2.41 15.33
C TYR A 307 -15.69 -1.18 16.14
N TRP A 308 -16.84 -0.62 15.83
CA TRP A 308 -17.35 0.59 16.47
C TRP A 308 -18.72 0.34 17.08
N LEU A 309 -18.84 0.54 18.38
CA LEU A 309 -20.08 0.47 19.14
C LEU A 309 -20.66 1.87 19.32
N THR A 310 -21.95 1.99 19.03
CA THR A 310 -22.73 3.21 19.28
C THR A 310 -24.21 2.86 19.53
N TRP A 311 -25.01 3.85 19.90
CA TRP A 311 -26.45 3.72 20.14
C TRP A 311 -27.20 5.04 19.90
N GLY A 312 -28.53 4.97 19.88
CA GLY A 312 -29.42 6.07 19.56
C GLY A 312 -29.82 6.11 18.08
N GLY A 313 -30.68 7.07 17.75
CA GLY A 313 -31.22 7.25 16.39
C GLY A 313 -32.15 6.11 15.98
N THR A 314 -31.88 5.51 14.82
CA THR A 314 -32.71 4.43 14.25
C THR A 314 -32.53 3.10 14.99
N HIS A 315 -33.43 2.15 14.74
CA HIS A 315 -33.26 0.78 15.20
C HIS A 315 -32.05 0.14 14.52
N ALA A 316 -31.38 -0.73 15.27
CA ALA A 316 -30.19 -1.44 14.80
C ALA A 316 -30.54 -2.67 13.94
N LYS A 317 -29.64 -3.03 13.04
CA LYS A 317 -29.71 -4.23 12.21
C LYS A 317 -29.56 -5.48 13.09
N ARG A 318 -30.53 -6.38 13.01
CA ARG A 318 -30.53 -7.64 13.75
C ARG A 318 -30.21 -8.84 12.87
N MET A 319 -29.64 -9.87 13.49
CA MET A 319 -29.45 -11.18 12.85
C MET A 319 -30.82 -11.81 12.57
N GLU A 320 -30.91 -12.52 11.45
CA GLU A 320 -32.06 -13.37 11.16
C GLU A 320 -32.00 -14.63 12.05
N LEU A 321 -33.14 -15.01 12.64
CA LEU A 321 -33.27 -16.23 13.42
C LEU A 321 -33.67 -17.37 12.49
N ILE A 322 -32.86 -18.43 12.50
CA ILE A 322 -33.09 -19.65 11.72
C ILE A 322 -33.27 -20.82 12.68
N ASP A 323 -34.20 -21.72 12.38
CA ASP A 323 -34.39 -22.97 13.10
C ASP A 323 -33.12 -23.84 13.02
N GLY A 324 -32.42 -23.94 14.14
CA GLY A 324 -31.20 -24.73 14.29
C GLY A 324 -31.44 -26.19 14.70
N THR A 325 -32.68 -26.67 14.70
CA THR A 325 -32.98 -28.07 15.03
C THR A 325 -32.19 -29.01 14.10
N PRO A 326 -31.33 -29.90 14.63
CA PRO A 326 -30.55 -30.80 13.81
C PRO A 326 -31.45 -31.63 12.89
N ARG A 327 -31.12 -31.66 11.60
CA ARG A 327 -31.81 -32.50 10.60
C ARG A 327 -30.80 -33.48 10.01
N GLY A 328 -31.16 -34.76 10.00
CA GLY A 328 -30.30 -35.83 9.51
C GLY A 328 -29.36 -36.40 10.57
N GLU A 329 -28.42 -37.23 10.12
CA GLU A 329 -27.46 -37.90 11.00
C GLU A 329 -26.47 -36.90 11.62
N PRO A 330 -26.07 -37.11 12.89
CA PRO A 330 -25.12 -36.25 13.56
C PRO A 330 -23.76 -36.31 12.85
N LYS A 331 -23.19 -35.14 12.56
CA LYS A 331 -21.79 -35.05 12.16
C LYS A 331 -20.91 -35.20 13.39
N THR A 332 -20.00 -36.17 13.35
CA THR A 332 -19.03 -36.43 14.42
C THR A 332 -17.70 -35.69 14.23
N HIS A 333 -17.52 -35.04 13.07
CA HIS A 333 -16.30 -34.31 12.72
C HIS A 333 -16.65 -32.91 12.20
N ALA A 334 -15.75 -31.95 12.44
CA ALA A 334 -15.85 -30.59 11.94
C ALA A 334 -14.52 -30.17 11.31
N ILE A 335 -14.58 -29.23 10.36
CA ILE A 335 -13.39 -28.68 9.72
C ILE A 335 -12.72 -27.71 10.69
N SER A 336 -11.44 -27.94 10.98
CA SER A 336 -10.57 -26.99 11.66
C SER A 336 -9.54 -26.47 10.67
N ILE A 337 -9.35 -25.15 10.63
CA ILE A 337 -8.38 -24.50 9.74
C ILE A 337 -7.33 -23.82 10.62
N ARG A 338 -6.06 -24.06 10.32
CA ARG A 338 -4.94 -23.47 11.06
C ARG A 338 -3.88 -22.90 10.12
N HIS A 339 -3.32 -21.76 10.53
CA HIS A 339 -2.16 -21.15 9.91
C HIS A 339 -1.03 -21.09 10.95
N ILE A 340 0.19 -21.44 10.55
CA ILE A 340 1.35 -21.58 11.44
C ILE A 340 2.57 -20.75 10.99
N GLU A 341 2.51 -20.14 9.81
CA GLU A 341 3.63 -19.35 9.29
C GLU A 341 3.77 -18.04 10.08
N GLU A 342 5.01 -17.64 10.34
CA GLU A 342 5.36 -16.38 10.98
C GLU A 342 6.11 -15.46 10.00
N ASN A 343 6.07 -14.15 10.21
CA ASN A 343 6.72 -13.18 9.32
C ASN A 343 8.13 -12.82 9.81
N GLU A 344 9.14 -13.63 9.47
CA GLU A 344 10.51 -13.45 10.00
C GLU A 344 11.48 -12.84 8.98
N ILE A 345 11.42 -13.27 7.71
CA ILE A 345 12.44 -12.97 6.70
C ILE A 345 11.84 -12.14 5.56
N ASN A 346 12.36 -10.93 5.36
CA ASN A 346 12.10 -10.11 4.16
C ASN A 346 13.40 -9.98 3.34
N LEU A 347 13.53 -10.81 2.29
CA LEU A 347 14.75 -10.90 1.48
C LEU A 347 15.13 -9.55 0.82
N ALA A 348 14.13 -8.81 0.34
CA ALA A 348 14.33 -7.52 -0.33
C ALA A 348 14.53 -6.35 0.64
N ARG A 349 14.41 -6.59 1.96
CA ARG A 349 14.30 -5.58 3.03
C ARG A 349 13.32 -4.45 2.69
N SER A 350 12.30 -4.79 1.91
CA SER A 350 11.32 -3.87 1.33
C SER A 350 10.09 -4.65 0.85
N GLY A 351 8.99 -3.94 0.58
CA GLY A 351 7.73 -4.58 0.21
C GLY A 351 7.07 -5.32 1.37
N LEU A 352 6.04 -6.11 1.04
CA LEU A 352 5.18 -6.79 2.04
C LEU A 352 5.30 -8.32 1.98
N ARG A 353 6.31 -8.84 1.28
CA ARG A 353 6.52 -10.28 1.21
C ARG A 353 7.48 -10.68 2.31
N TRP A 354 6.95 -11.45 3.24
CA TRP A 354 7.66 -12.04 4.36
C TRP A 354 7.64 -13.55 4.18
N LEU A 355 8.64 -14.21 4.75
CA LEU A 355 8.80 -15.66 4.75
C LEU A 355 9.06 -16.10 6.19
N TRP A 356 8.63 -17.30 6.52
CA TRP A 356 8.84 -17.84 7.87
C TRP A 356 10.29 -18.18 8.16
N ARG A 357 10.90 -18.98 7.30
CA ARG A 357 12.24 -19.47 7.55
C ARG A 357 12.89 -19.91 6.26
N GLU A 358 14.21 -19.89 6.28
CA GLU A 358 15.01 -20.62 5.33
C GLU A 358 14.90 -22.12 5.63
N ILE A 359 14.84 -22.93 4.57
CA ILE A 359 14.87 -24.39 4.64
C ILE A 359 16.15 -24.84 3.95
N LEU A 360 17.04 -25.47 4.71
CA LEU A 360 18.30 -26.01 4.22
C LEU A 360 18.18 -27.51 3.96
N PHE A 361 19.15 -28.08 3.24
CA PHE A 361 19.20 -29.52 2.98
C PHE A 361 19.29 -30.30 4.31
N GLY A 362 18.35 -31.22 4.53
CA GLY A 362 18.25 -32.00 5.76
C GLY A 362 17.43 -31.37 6.89
N ASP A 363 16.85 -30.18 6.67
CA ASP A 363 15.91 -29.58 7.63
C ASP A 363 14.59 -30.35 7.69
N SER A 364 13.95 -30.36 8.86
CA SER A 364 12.62 -30.93 9.07
C SER A 364 11.73 -29.95 9.83
N LEU A 365 10.45 -29.89 9.46
CA LEU A 365 9.43 -29.08 10.12
C LEU A 365 8.31 -29.99 10.63
N TYR A 366 8.05 -29.93 11.93
CA TYR A 366 6.98 -30.68 12.57
C TYR A 366 5.73 -29.82 12.73
N ILE A 367 4.60 -30.31 12.22
CA ILE A 367 3.30 -29.64 12.33
C ILE A 367 2.41 -30.50 13.23
N HIS A 368 1.90 -29.89 14.31
CA HIS A 368 1.01 -30.56 15.25
C HIS A 368 -0.36 -29.86 15.29
N HIS A 369 -1.44 -30.62 15.15
CA HIS A 369 -2.80 -30.14 15.33
C HIS A 369 -3.47 -30.89 16.49
N PRO A 370 -3.80 -30.22 17.61
CA PRO A 370 -4.22 -30.90 18.85
C PRO A 370 -5.53 -31.66 18.72
N ASP A 371 -6.44 -31.18 17.86
CA ASP A 371 -7.77 -31.76 17.69
C ASP A 371 -7.93 -32.49 16.34
N ALA A 372 -6.82 -32.81 15.66
CA ALA A 372 -6.91 -33.48 14.37
C ALA A 372 -7.18 -34.98 14.57
N ASP A 373 -8.29 -35.44 14.03
CA ASP A 373 -8.66 -36.85 13.94
C ASP A 373 -9.24 -37.07 12.53
N GLY A 374 -8.52 -37.83 11.69
CA GLY A 374 -8.92 -38.12 10.31
C GLY A 374 -8.10 -37.41 9.22
N GLN A 375 -8.79 -36.86 8.20
CA GLN A 375 -8.19 -36.35 6.97
C GLN A 375 -7.59 -34.94 7.15
N ILE A 376 -6.43 -34.71 6.53
CA ILE A 376 -5.74 -33.40 6.53
C ILE A 376 -5.51 -32.96 5.08
N ASP A 377 -5.85 -31.72 4.78
CA ASP A 377 -5.42 -31.04 3.56
C ASP A 377 -4.30 -30.05 3.90
N LEU A 378 -3.12 -30.24 3.29
CA LEU A 378 -1.93 -29.43 3.54
C LEU A 378 -1.56 -28.60 2.31
N SER A 379 -1.34 -27.29 2.50
CA SER A 379 -0.83 -26.39 1.46
C SER A 379 0.52 -25.83 1.89
N ILE A 380 1.55 -26.09 1.09
CA ILE A 380 2.92 -25.60 1.31
C ILE A 380 3.29 -24.69 0.15
N THR A 381 3.83 -23.50 0.45
CA THR A 381 4.37 -22.58 -0.54
C THR A 381 5.87 -22.41 -0.30
N LEU A 382 6.68 -22.81 -1.27
CA LEU A 382 8.13 -22.66 -1.23
C LEU A 382 8.56 -21.53 -2.18
N PHE A 383 9.57 -20.77 -1.76
CA PHE A 383 10.21 -19.77 -2.59
C PHE A 383 11.68 -20.16 -2.79
N SER A 384 12.12 -20.27 -4.04
CA SER A 384 13.51 -20.61 -4.39
C SER A 384 13.98 -19.73 -5.55
N GLU A 385 15.16 -19.13 -5.40
CA GLU A 385 15.86 -18.46 -6.51
C GLU A 385 16.67 -19.44 -7.36
N ALA A 386 16.89 -20.67 -6.87
CA ALA A 386 17.76 -21.63 -7.51
C ALA A 386 17.06 -22.37 -8.66
N THR A 387 17.77 -22.56 -9.76
CA THR A 387 17.42 -23.53 -10.81
C THR A 387 17.59 -24.99 -10.36
N ARG A 388 17.91 -25.22 -9.08
CA ARG A 388 18.13 -26.55 -8.52
C ARG A 388 16.85 -27.07 -7.88
N TYR A 389 16.52 -28.30 -8.23
CA TYR A 389 15.41 -29.04 -7.65
C TYR A 389 15.69 -29.32 -6.16
N LEU A 390 14.73 -29.01 -5.31
CA LEU A 390 14.75 -29.31 -3.88
C LEU A 390 13.69 -30.39 -3.64
N PRO A 391 14.07 -31.68 -3.55
CA PRO A 391 13.10 -32.74 -3.32
C PRO A 391 12.42 -32.53 -1.96
N LEU A 392 11.10 -32.65 -1.94
CA LEU A 392 10.28 -32.51 -0.74
C LEU A 392 9.69 -33.86 -0.38
N GLU A 393 9.90 -34.28 0.86
CA GLU A 393 9.27 -35.46 1.45
C GLU A 393 8.32 -35.05 2.57
N LEU A 394 7.14 -35.64 2.62
CA LEU A 394 6.17 -35.45 3.71
C LEU A 394 5.95 -36.76 4.44
N PHE A 395 6.00 -36.69 5.77
CA PHE A 395 5.79 -37.82 6.66
C PHE A 395 4.56 -37.56 7.54
N LEU A 396 3.71 -38.58 7.69
CA LEU A 396 2.62 -38.62 8.66
C LEU A 396 2.91 -39.73 9.67
N GLU A 397 3.09 -39.36 10.94
CA GLU A 397 3.49 -40.31 12.00
C GLU A 397 4.67 -41.20 11.57
N ASP A 398 5.74 -40.56 11.07
CA ASP A 398 6.96 -41.19 10.53
C ASP A 398 6.79 -42.03 9.25
N ASN A 399 5.58 -42.12 8.68
CA ASN A 399 5.33 -42.80 7.41
C ASN A 399 5.41 -41.82 6.24
N LEU A 400 6.24 -42.12 5.23
CA LEU A 400 6.33 -41.33 4.00
C LEU A 400 4.99 -41.35 3.24
N ILE A 401 4.37 -40.20 3.05
CA ILE A 401 3.08 -40.04 2.35
C ILE A 401 3.20 -39.29 1.03
N PHE A 402 4.28 -38.53 0.82
CA PHE A 402 4.55 -37.80 -0.43
C PHE A 402 6.06 -37.64 -0.63
N SER A 403 6.51 -37.74 -1.86
CA SER A 403 7.89 -37.45 -2.28
C SER A 403 7.87 -36.82 -3.66
N ASP A 404 8.49 -35.65 -3.80
CA ASP A 404 8.80 -34.99 -5.06
C ASP A 404 10.23 -35.41 -5.42
N THR A 405 10.38 -36.47 -6.23
CA THR A 405 11.67 -37.01 -6.72
C THR A 405 12.11 -36.44 -8.05
#